data_AF-A0A2P6TG31-F1
#
_entry.id   AF-A0A2P6TG31-F1
#
_cell.length_a   1.000
_cell.length_b   1.000
_cell.length_c   1.000
_cell.angle_alpha   90.00
_cell.angle_beta   90.00
_cell.angle_gamma   90.00
#
_symmetry.space_group_name_H-M   'P 1'
#
loop_
_entity.id
_entity.type
_entity.pdbx_description
1 polymer ?
#
loop_
_entity_poly.entity_id
_entity_poly.type
_entity_poly.pdbx_seq_one_letter_code
_entity_poly.pdbx_strand_id
1 'polypeptide(L)'
;MVFLRAVALACLLAALQAAPAAAVVPADCLADAPVVTESAEQLKLAVERVTTFPTTLDARIFNNVTEVFDGQMRPDVRDAAIALVERNFAAMDLPPEFTLESVELQGSAASYEWDELADLGIHAFIAVNGSVCPTSCKAPEGPVCQAVCQYDGLAKMYNSFIEGEQEATFTDAQGRTSAEPSPDTGVLLNGVVAEVTILATKPPNQMPVNGTGLYSFTTDSWVMEPTEQPDNWDRAEILGNVTQFVDEYNALLCEYETAKAMVLPAAPGALDFNCSRWADFSKKLKKYRGTGFDANLGSRSTSNLAYRLLRRISVNVVDQPGVWEQQCINLKASLPNKLLDAGTTFSSAPAPTAAPASAAWTSGLSAVALAAALAMALLAA
;
A
#
# COMPACT_ATOMS: atom_id res chain seq x y z
N MET A 1 3.41 -5.06 -43.97
CA MET A 1 3.92 -4.25 -42.83
C MET A 1 3.27 -2.87 -42.71
N VAL A 2 3.08 -2.10 -43.79
CA VAL A 2 2.45 -0.76 -43.72
C VAL A 2 0.99 -0.81 -43.22
N PHE A 3 0.22 -1.81 -43.65
CA PHE A 3 -1.18 -1.98 -43.25
C PHE A 3 -1.35 -2.31 -41.75
N LEU A 4 -0.50 -3.19 -41.20
CA LEU A 4 -0.48 -3.51 -39.77
C LEU A 4 -0.10 -2.29 -38.89
N ARG A 5 0.80 -1.42 -39.36
CA ARG A 5 1.11 -0.16 -38.67
C ARG A 5 -0.04 0.84 -38.71
N ALA A 6 -0.77 0.91 -39.82
CA ALA A 6 -1.95 1.77 -39.94
C ALA A 6 -3.11 1.29 -39.06
N VAL A 7 -3.34 -0.02 -38.97
CA VAL A 7 -4.36 -0.61 -38.09
C VAL A 7 -4.00 -0.43 -36.62
N ALA A 8 -2.73 -0.66 -36.24
CA ALA A 8 -2.27 -0.40 -34.87
C ALA A 8 -2.43 1.07 -34.48
N LEU A 9 -2.10 2.01 -35.38
CA LEU A 9 -2.23 3.45 -35.14
C LEU A 9 -3.71 3.88 -35.07
N ALA A 10 -4.59 3.32 -35.91
CA ALA A 10 -6.03 3.58 -35.87
C ALA A 10 -6.70 2.99 -34.61
N CYS A 11 -6.28 1.81 -34.15
CA CYS A 11 -6.74 1.25 -32.88
C CYS A 11 -6.23 2.06 -31.67
N LEU A 12 -5.00 2.59 -31.74
CA LEU A 12 -4.46 3.48 -30.70
C LEU A 12 -5.25 4.80 -30.66
N LEU A 13 -5.50 5.42 -31.83
CA LEU A 13 -6.31 6.64 -31.95
C LEU A 13 -7.77 6.44 -31.52
N ALA A 14 -8.36 5.27 -31.81
CA ALA A 14 -9.71 4.93 -31.36
C ALA A 14 -9.77 4.67 -29.84
N ALA A 15 -8.73 4.10 -29.24
CA ALA A 15 -8.62 3.94 -27.80
C ALA A 15 -8.43 5.28 -27.06
N LEU A 16 -7.89 6.30 -27.72
CA LEU A 16 -7.74 7.66 -27.19
C LEU A 16 -9.04 8.50 -27.26
N GLN A 17 -10.10 8.06 -27.96
CA GLN A 17 -11.26 8.90 -28.25
C GLN A 17 -12.46 8.79 -27.30
N ALA A 18 -12.37 8.05 -26.19
CA ALA A 18 -13.42 8.07 -25.19
C ALA A 18 -12.89 7.72 -23.81
N ALA A 19 -11.90 8.47 -23.31
CA ALA A 19 -11.88 8.65 -21.86
C ALA A 19 -13.22 9.31 -21.51
N PRO A 20 -14.09 8.68 -20.70
CA PRO A 20 -15.28 9.37 -20.21
C PRO A 20 -14.79 10.70 -19.64
N ALA A 21 -15.36 11.81 -20.11
CA ALA A 21 -15.04 13.12 -19.57
C ALA A 21 -15.11 12.97 -18.05
N ALA A 22 -13.98 13.23 -17.37
CA ALA A 22 -13.88 13.08 -15.93
C ALA A 22 -15.10 13.78 -15.34
N ALA A 23 -15.92 13.02 -14.60
CA ALA A 23 -17.14 13.57 -14.03
C ALA A 23 -16.72 14.80 -13.22
N VAL A 24 -17.21 15.98 -13.60
CA VAL A 24 -16.92 17.21 -12.87
C VAL A 24 -17.47 17.00 -11.47
N VAL A 25 -16.56 16.81 -10.51
CA VAL A 25 -16.91 16.63 -9.12
C VAL A 25 -17.57 17.92 -8.66
N PRO A 26 -18.83 17.89 -8.18
CA PRO A 26 -19.49 19.08 -7.66
C PRO A 26 -18.62 19.75 -6.59
N ALA A 27 -18.38 21.06 -6.70
CA ALA A 27 -17.47 21.77 -5.80
C ALA A 27 -17.94 21.76 -4.33
N ASP A 28 -19.20 21.40 -4.08
CA ASP A 28 -19.87 21.39 -2.78
C ASP A 28 -19.78 20.05 -2.02
N CYS A 29 -19.51 18.92 -2.69
CA CYS A 29 -19.46 17.61 -2.00
C CYS A 29 -18.17 17.37 -1.20
N LEU A 30 -17.19 18.29 -1.25
CA LEU A 30 -15.82 18.06 -0.78
C LEU A 30 -15.34 19.03 0.31
N ALA A 31 -16.20 19.91 0.82
CA ALA A 31 -15.78 21.04 1.67
C ALA A 31 -14.96 20.65 2.91
N ASP A 32 -15.25 19.47 3.50
CA ASP A 32 -14.60 18.98 4.72
C ASP A 32 -13.81 17.65 4.53
N ALA A 33 -13.77 17.12 3.30
CA ALA A 33 -13.09 15.85 3.02
C ALA A 33 -11.64 16.09 2.57
N PRO A 34 -10.67 15.22 2.93
CA PRO A 34 -9.30 15.34 2.47
C PRO A 34 -9.23 14.96 0.99
N VAL A 35 -9.46 15.95 0.15
CA VAL A 35 -9.36 15.86 -1.31
C VAL A 35 -7.99 16.28 -1.79
N VAL A 36 -7.57 15.66 -2.89
CA VAL A 36 -6.36 16.09 -3.60
C VAL A 36 -6.68 17.41 -4.28
N THR A 37 -5.91 18.46 -3.96
CA THR A 37 -6.16 19.84 -4.41
C THR A 37 -5.02 20.42 -5.26
N GLU A 38 -3.99 19.62 -5.55
CA GLU A 38 -2.89 20.03 -6.40
C GLU A 38 -3.39 20.50 -7.77
N SER A 39 -2.96 21.71 -8.16
CA SER A 39 -3.03 22.19 -9.53
C SER A 39 -2.19 21.33 -10.48
N ALA A 40 -2.49 21.42 -11.78
CA ALA A 40 -1.71 20.76 -12.82
C ALA A 40 -0.22 21.13 -12.76
N GLU A 41 0.10 22.39 -12.44
CA GLU A 41 1.46 22.87 -12.24
C GLU A 41 2.12 22.23 -11.02
N GLN A 42 1.41 22.09 -9.89
CA GLN A 42 1.94 21.42 -8.69
C GLN A 42 2.19 19.94 -8.95
N LEU A 43 1.30 19.25 -9.66
CA LEU A 43 1.50 17.85 -10.07
C LEU A 43 2.71 17.72 -11.00
N LYS A 44 2.88 18.63 -11.96
CA LYS A 44 4.06 18.63 -12.84
C LYS A 44 5.36 18.81 -12.05
N LEU A 45 5.40 19.74 -11.10
CA LEU A 45 6.56 19.92 -10.21
C LEU A 45 6.80 18.69 -9.33
N ALA A 46 5.74 18.02 -8.85
CA ALA A 46 5.86 16.77 -8.11
C ALA A 46 6.44 15.64 -8.98
N VAL A 47 6.04 15.56 -10.25
CA VAL A 47 6.62 14.63 -11.23
C VAL A 47 8.10 14.90 -11.45
N GLU A 48 8.51 16.17 -11.57
CA GLU A 48 9.93 16.54 -11.67
C GLU A 48 10.72 16.08 -10.44
N ARG A 49 10.19 16.29 -9.23
CA ARG A 49 10.84 15.85 -7.99
C ARG A 49 10.98 14.33 -7.92
N VAL A 50 9.92 13.56 -8.21
CA VAL A 50 9.94 12.09 -8.10
C VAL A 50 10.75 11.41 -9.22
N THR A 51 11.16 12.15 -10.25
CA THR A 51 11.99 11.67 -11.37
C THR A 51 13.39 12.28 -11.37
N THR A 52 13.79 12.91 -10.26
CA THR A 52 15.14 13.45 -10.08
C THR A 52 15.79 12.71 -8.93
N PHE A 53 16.67 11.75 -9.27
CA PHE A 53 17.30 10.88 -8.30
C PHE A 53 18.72 11.35 -7.95
N PRO A 54 19.13 11.25 -6.68
CA PRO A 54 20.53 11.34 -6.31
C PRO A 54 21.35 10.23 -6.98
N THR A 55 22.62 10.51 -7.25
CA THR A 55 23.61 9.51 -7.70
C THR A 55 24.49 9.01 -6.56
N THR A 56 24.15 9.38 -5.32
CA THR A 56 24.86 9.04 -4.09
C THR A 56 23.85 8.53 -3.09
N LEU A 57 24.31 7.77 -2.09
CA LEU A 57 23.49 7.40 -0.95
C LEU A 57 23.10 8.63 -0.11
N ASP A 58 22.06 8.47 0.72
CA ASP A 58 21.59 9.53 1.61
C ASP A 58 22.63 9.84 2.68
N ALA A 59 23.24 11.02 2.62
CA ALA A 59 24.27 11.46 3.56
C ALA A 59 23.76 11.63 5.00
N ARG A 60 22.43 11.64 5.22
CA ARG A 60 21.83 11.54 6.56
C ARG A 60 22.04 10.16 7.18
N ILE A 61 22.16 9.11 6.36
CA ILE A 61 22.17 7.69 6.74
C ILE A 61 23.57 7.08 6.55
N PHE A 62 24.26 7.42 5.47
CA PHE A 62 25.55 6.86 5.08
C PHE A 62 26.67 7.89 5.17
N ASN A 63 27.88 7.41 5.44
CA ASN A 63 29.09 8.23 5.36
C ASN A 63 29.35 8.63 3.90
N ASN A 64 29.94 9.82 3.74
CA ASN A 64 30.06 10.46 2.43
C ASN A 64 31.02 9.69 1.51
N VAL A 65 30.66 9.56 0.23
CA VAL A 65 31.28 8.75 -0.85
C VAL A 65 32.70 9.22 -1.25
N THR A 66 33.34 10.11 -0.49
CA THR A 66 34.63 10.73 -0.85
C THR A 66 35.81 10.32 0.03
N GLU A 67 35.58 9.50 1.05
CA GLU A 67 36.63 9.00 1.96
C GLU A 67 36.63 7.47 2.08
N VAL A 68 37.66 6.94 2.73
CA VAL A 68 38.09 5.53 2.85
C VAL A 68 37.01 4.56 3.41
N PHE A 69 35.82 5.06 3.75
CA PHE A 69 34.65 4.31 4.25
C PHE A 69 33.43 4.45 3.33
N ASP A 70 33.65 4.39 2.02
CA ASP A 70 32.59 4.57 1.03
C ASP A 70 31.43 3.58 1.24
N GLY A 71 30.21 4.11 1.27
CA GLY A 71 28.99 3.33 1.42
C GLY A 71 28.73 2.70 2.79
N GLN A 72 29.54 2.97 3.82
CA GLN A 72 29.23 2.50 5.18
C GLN A 72 28.14 3.36 5.83
N MET A 73 27.24 2.70 6.57
CA MET A 73 26.23 3.40 7.37
C MET A 73 26.92 4.21 8.47
N ARG A 74 26.35 5.36 8.80
CA ARG A 74 26.88 6.15 9.91
C ARG A 74 26.68 5.40 11.24
N PRO A 75 27.69 5.34 12.13
CA PRO A 75 27.58 4.61 13.39
C PRO A 75 26.43 5.09 14.29
N ASP A 76 26.17 6.41 14.33
CA ASP A 76 25.08 7.00 15.11
C ASP A 76 23.69 6.53 14.65
N VAL A 77 23.50 6.43 13.33
CA VAL A 77 22.25 5.91 12.73
C VAL A 77 22.10 4.43 13.03
N ARG A 78 23.19 3.66 12.87
CA ARG A 78 23.18 2.22 13.12
C ARG A 78 22.83 1.90 14.57
N ASP A 79 23.52 2.53 15.52
CA ASP A 79 23.32 2.26 16.94
C ASP A 79 21.91 2.66 17.39
N ALA A 80 21.39 3.79 16.89
CA ALA A 80 20.03 4.22 17.18
C ALA A 80 18.96 3.29 16.57
N ALA A 81 19.17 2.79 15.34
CA ALA A 81 18.28 1.83 14.70
C ALA A 81 18.24 0.49 15.47
N ILE A 82 19.40 -0.01 15.92
CA ILE A 82 19.47 -1.24 16.73
C ILE A 82 18.74 -1.04 18.06
N ALA A 83 19.02 0.07 18.78
CA ALA A 83 18.35 0.35 20.05
C ALA A 83 16.83 0.50 19.90
N LEU A 84 16.36 1.08 18.80
CA LEU A 84 14.94 1.19 18.47
C LEU A 84 14.31 -0.19 18.28
N VAL A 85 14.96 -1.07 17.50
CA VAL A 85 14.50 -2.44 17.28
C VAL A 85 14.50 -3.26 18.56
N GLU A 86 15.56 -3.18 19.38
CA GLU A 86 15.64 -3.89 20.65
C GLU A 86 14.54 -3.46 21.63
N ARG A 87 14.25 -2.16 21.70
CA ARG A 87 13.12 -1.64 22.50
C ARG A 87 11.80 -2.21 22.02
N ASN A 88 11.55 -2.18 20.71
CA ASN A 88 10.32 -2.67 20.11
C ASN A 88 10.16 -4.18 20.30
N PHE A 89 11.23 -4.95 20.13
CA PHE A 89 11.23 -6.40 20.37
C PHE A 89 11.00 -6.75 21.84
N ALA A 90 11.64 -6.05 22.77
CA ALA A 90 11.45 -6.26 24.20
C ALA A 90 9.99 -6.00 24.65
N ALA A 91 9.34 -4.99 24.06
CA ALA A 91 7.94 -4.66 24.35
C ALA A 91 6.93 -5.72 23.86
N MET A 92 7.34 -6.62 22.95
CA MET A 92 6.51 -7.75 22.54
C MET A 92 6.42 -8.87 23.60
N ASP A 93 7.29 -8.86 24.63
CA ASP A 93 7.32 -9.85 25.72
C ASP A 93 7.29 -11.31 25.24
N LEU A 94 8.11 -11.61 24.22
CA LEU A 94 8.18 -12.96 23.65
C LEU A 94 8.91 -13.93 24.60
N PRO A 95 8.62 -15.25 24.51
CA PRO A 95 9.35 -16.26 25.26
C PRO A 95 10.87 -16.21 25.01
N PRO A 96 11.71 -16.64 25.97
CA PRO A 96 13.17 -16.47 25.92
C PRO A 96 13.87 -17.25 24.78
N GLU A 97 13.22 -18.25 24.20
CA GLU A 97 13.72 -18.95 23.01
C GLU A 97 13.64 -18.10 21.74
N PHE A 98 12.90 -16.98 21.76
CA PHE A 98 12.82 -16.03 20.67
C PHE A 98 13.92 -14.98 20.81
N THR A 99 14.64 -14.75 19.71
CA THR A 99 15.72 -13.77 19.64
C THR A 99 15.58 -12.92 18.38
N LEU A 100 16.24 -11.76 18.34
CA LEU A 100 16.52 -11.06 17.09
C LEU A 100 17.69 -11.75 16.40
N GLU A 101 17.50 -12.19 15.15
CA GLU A 101 18.59 -12.76 14.35
C GLU A 101 19.31 -11.67 13.56
N SER A 102 18.56 -10.90 12.78
CA SER A 102 19.11 -9.86 11.94
C SER A 102 18.25 -8.61 11.92
N VAL A 103 18.91 -7.47 11.83
CA VAL A 103 18.31 -6.16 11.63
C VAL A 103 18.86 -5.62 10.32
N GLU A 104 17.97 -5.32 9.38
CA GLU A 104 18.31 -5.04 7.99
C GLU A 104 17.61 -3.77 7.50
N LEU A 105 18.33 -2.95 6.73
CA LEU A 105 17.76 -1.82 6.02
C LEU A 105 17.26 -2.28 4.66
N GLN A 106 16.00 -1.97 4.39
CA GLN A 106 15.37 -2.18 3.09
C GLN A 106 14.66 -0.90 2.64
N GLY A 107 14.19 -0.90 1.39
CA GLY A 107 13.40 0.19 0.85
C GLY A 107 14.24 1.33 0.26
N SER A 108 13.64 2.51 0.21
CA SER A 108 14.18 3.63 -0.57
C SER A 108 15.49 4.20 -0.02
N ALA A 109 15.67 4.18 1.31
CA ALA A 109 16.93 4.57 1.96
C ALA A 109 18.12 3.66 1.59
N ALA A 110 17.87 2.40 1.21
CA ALA A 110 18.92 1.48 0.76
C ALA A 110 19.18 1.55 -0.75
N SER A 111 18.76 2.59 -1.47
CA SER A 111 18.94 2.69 -2.92
C SER A 111 19.42 4.08 -3.36
N TYR A 112 19.81 4.22 -4.63
CA TYR A 112 20.04 5.53 -5.27
C TYR A 112 18.74 6.22 -5.69
N GLU A 113 17.61 5.81 -5.11
CA GLU A 113 16.30 6.37 -5.42
C GLU A 113 15.66 6.99 -4.19
N TRP A 114 16.44 7.31 -3.16
CA TRP A 114 15.95 8.06 -2.01
C TRP A 114 15.64 9.52 -2.40
N ASP A 115 14.83 10.17 -1.57
CA ASP A 115 14.62 11.61 -1.59
C ASP A 115 14.35 12.10 -0.15
N GLU A 116 14.04 13.38 0.03
CA GLU A 116 13.87 13.96 1.37
C GLU A 116 12.76 13.29 2.19
N LEU A 117 11.78 12.69 1.50
CA LEU A 117 10.65 11.95 2.06
C LEU A 117 10.86 10.43 2.09
N ALA A 118 12.10 9.96 1.89
CA ALA A 118 12.44 8.56 2.11
C ALA A 118 12.39 8.24 3.61
N ASP A 119 11.83 7.09 3.92
CA ASP A 119 11.85 6.44 5.23
C ASP A 119 13.11 5.56 5.37
N LEU A 120 13.53 5.34 6.60
CA LEU A 120 14.50 4.33 6.97
C LEU A 120 13.74 3.05 7.33
N GLY A 121 13.46 2.22 6.32
CA GLY A 121 12.75 0.94 6.47
C GLY A 121 13.60 -0.14 7.15
N ILE A 122 13.48 -0.27 8.47
CA ILE A 122 14.22 -1.23 9.30
C ILE A 122 13.39 -2.52 9.43
N HIS A 123 13.92 -3.61 8.90
CA HIS A 123 13.34 -4.94 9.00
C HIS A 123 14.09 -5.76 10.05
N ALA A 124 13.39 -6.22 11.08
CA ALA A 124 13.96 -7.04 12.15
C ALA A 124 13.39 -8.46 12.07
N PHE A 125 14.27 -9.46 11.98
CA PHE A 125 13.87 -10.85 11.81
C PHE A 125 13.97 -11.62 13.13
N ILE A 126 12.85 -12.22 13.53
CA ILE A 126 12.79 -13.06 14.73
C ILE A 126 13.31 -14.46 14.40
N ALA A 127 14.15 -14.99 15.29
CA ALA A 127 14.56 -16.39 15.32
C ALA A 127 13.99 -17.13 16.52
N VAL A 128 13.89 -18.46 16.40
CA VAL A 128 13.66 -19.38 17.53
C VAL A 128 14.88 -20.28 17.66
N ASN A 129 15.50 -20.28 18.84
CA ASN A 129 16.74 -20.99 19.11
C ASN A 129 17.84 -20.69 18.06
N GLY A 130 17.96 -19.42 17.64
CA GLY A 130 18.94 -18.97 16.64
C GLY A 130 18.66 -19.42 15.21
N SER A 131 17.40 -19.76 14.88
CA SER A 131 17.00 -20.12 13.52
C SER A 131 15.82 -19.28 13.04
N VAL A 132 15.94 -18.68 11.87
CA VAL A 132 14.88 -17.92 11.18
C VAL A 132 14.07 -18.85 10.28
N CYS A 133 12.76 -18.61 10.17
CA CYS A 133 11.94 -19.29 9.18
C CYS A 133 12.12 -18.66 7.78
N PRO A 134 12.62 -19.42 6.78
CA PRO A 134 12.86 -18.91 5.44
C PRO A 134 11.61 -18.92 4.54
N THR A 135 10.48 -19.43 5.03
CA THR A 135 9.24 -19.56 4.26
C THR A 135 8.12 -18.72 4.86
N SER A 136 7.03 -18.52 4.11
CA SER A 136 5.90 -17.73 4.61
C SER A 136 5.05 -18.51 5.62
N CYS A 137 4.41 -17.82 6.56
CA CYS A 137 3.46 -18.41 7.50
C CYS A 137 2.15 -18.95 6.88
N LYS A 138 1.96 -18.83 5.56
CA LYS A 138 0.84 -19.49 4.86
C LYS A 138 1.01 -21.01 4.78
N ALA A 139 2.25 -21.48 4.79
CA ALA A 139 2.61 -22.89 4.74
C ALA A 139 3.93 -23.10 5.50
N PRO A 140 3.92 -23.06 6.84
CA PRO A 140 5.14 -23.19 7.64
C PRO A 140 5.73 -24.59 7.50
N GLU A 141 7.01 -24.66 7.14
CA GLU A 141 7.73 -25.93 6.95
C GLU A 141 8.72 -26.15 8.09
N GLY A 142 8.49 -27.20 8.88
CA GLY A 142 9.36 -27.58 10.00
C GLY A 142 9.08 -26.85 11.32
N PRO A 143 9.74 -27.29 12.41
CA PRO A 143 9.42 -26.85 13.76
C PRO A 143 9.74 -25.37 14.03
N VAL A 144 10.81 -24.83 13.44
CA VAL A 144 11.17 -23.41 13.55
C VAL A 144 10.06 -22.53 12.97
N CYS A 145 9.65 -22.80 11.72
CA CYS A 145 8.57 -22.09 11.06
C CYS A 145 7.24 -22.21 11.80
N GLN A 146 6.92 -23.41 12.32
CA GLN A 146 5.71 -23.59 13.12
C GLN A 146 5.72 -22.75 14.40
N ALA A 147 6.86 -22.62 15.08
CA ALA A 147 6.98 -21.82 16.29
C ALA A 147 6.85 -20.31 16.00
N VAL A 148 7.63 -19.77 15.06
CA VAL A 148 7.57 -18.33 14.75
C VAL A 148 6.23 -17.90 14.16
N CYS A 149 5.59 -18.76 13.37
CA CYS A 149 4.31 -18.42 12.75
C CYS A 149 3.13 -18.38 13.72
N GLN A 150 3.29 -18.88 14.96
CA GLN A 150 2.32 -18.64 16.03
C GLN A 150 2.29 -17.17 16.46
N TYR A 151 3.40 -16.45 16.26
CA TYR A 151 3.57 -15.04 16.66
C TYR A 151 3.52 -14.07 15.47
N ASP A 152 3.35 -14.55 14.24
CA ASP A 152 3.19 -13.70 13.04
C ASP A 152 2.01 -12.72 13.18
N GLY A 153 0.91 -13.16 13.79
CA GLY A 153 -0.25 -12.30 14.07
C GLY A 153 0.08 -11.19 15.09
N LEU A 154 0.84 -11.52 16.14
CA LEU A 154 1.29 -10.54 17.14
C LEU A 154 2.26 -9.54 16.52
N ALA A 155 3.25 -10.01 15.76
CA ALA A 155 4.20 -9.15 15.05
C ALA A 155 3.48 -8.17 14.11
N LYS A 156 2.49 -8.64 13.34
CA LYS A 156 1.68 -7.78 12.46
C LYS A 156 0.87 -6.74 13.23
N MET A 157 0.20 -7.15 14.31
CA MET A 157 -0.54 -6.22 15.17
C MET A 157 0.37 -5.16 15.76
N TYR A 158 1.55 -5.57 16.23
CA TYR A 158 2.53 -4.68 16.83
C TYR A 158 3.15 -3.73 15.79
N ASN A 159 3.42 -4.20 14.57
CA ASN A 159 3.86 -3.34 13.47
C ASN A 159 2.79 -2.29 13.13
N SER A 160 1.51 -2.66 13.05
CA SER A 160 0.43 -1.68 12.81
C SER A 160 0.28 -0.69 13.96
N PHE A 161 0.53 -1.11 15.19
CA PHE A 161 0.56 -0.22 16.36
C PHE A 161 1.73 0.78 16.25
N ILE A 162 2.95 0.30 15.98
CA ILE A 162 4.14 1.13 15.79
C ILE A 162 3.95 2.10 14.62
N GLU A 163 3.45 1.64 13.47
CA GLU A 163 3.21 2.44 12.27
C GLU A 163 2.25 3.58 12.57
N GLY A 164 1.11 3.30 13.22
CA GLY A 164 0.15 4.34 13.62
C GLY A 164 0.74 5.36 14.60
N GLU A 165 1.64 4.91 15.48
CA GLU A 165 2.35 5.78 16.41
C GLU A 165 3.47 6.61 15.73
N GLN A 166 4.15 6.06 14.72
CA GLN A 166 5.22 6.69 13.94
C GLN A 166 4.68 7.72 12.93
N GLU A 167 3.64 7.37 12.18
CA GLU A 167 3.02 8.25 11.19
C GLU A 167 2.32 9.47 11.80
N ALA A 168 1.97 9.40 13.10
CA ALA A 168 1.40 10.52 13.83
C ALA A 168 2.39 11.67 14.07
N THR A 169 3.64 11.59 13.59
CA THR A 169 4.76 12.48 13.96
C THR A 169 5.68 12.87 12.78
N PHE A 170 5.17 13.57 11.76
CA PHE A 170 6.00 14.18 10.73
C PHE A 170 5.54 15.58 10.35
N THR A 171 6.52 16.45 10.06
CA THR A 171 6.29 17.73 9.37
C THR A 171 6.65 17.54 7.92
N ASP A 172 5.66 17.53 7.03
CA ASP A 172 5.94 17.38 5.61
C ASP A 172 6.57 18.62 4.98
N ALA A 173 6.99 18.48 3.71
CA ALA A 173 7.58 19.56 2.92
C ALA A 173 6.64 20.76 2.71
N GLN A 174 5.36 20.64 3.08
CA GLN A 174 4.34 21.68 3.02
C GLN A 174 4.13 22.34 4.40
N GLY A 175 4.93 21.98 5.41
CA GLY A 175 4.86 22.53 6.76
C GLY A 175 3.70 21.98 7.58
N ARG A 176 3.08 20.87 7.16
CA ARG A 176 2.05 20.19 7.96
C ARG A 176 2.74 19.37 9.03
N THR A 177 2.85 19.92 10.23
CA THR A 177 3.17 19.17 11.45
C THR A 177 1.97 18.30 11.79
N SER A 178 2.11 16.98 11.80
CA SER A 178 1.33 16.21 12.76
C SER A 178 1.71 16.69 14.17
N ALA A 179 0.81 16.55 15.15
CA ALA A 179 1.00 17.08 16.50
C ALA A 179 2.39 16.72 17.08
N GLU A 180 2.92 17.56 17.98
CA GLU A 180 4.27 17.47 18.54
C GLU A 180 4.81 16.03 18.56
N PRO A 181 6.01 15.77 17.98
CA PRO A 181 6.56 14.43 17.92
C PRO A 181 6.46 13.81 19.29
N SER A 182 5.63 12.77 19.42
CA SER A 182 5.59 11.98 20.63
C SER A 182 7.04 11.55 20.88
N PRO A 183 7.62 11.90 22.04
CA PRO A 183 9.03 11.61 22.33
C PRO A 183 9.34 10.11 22.24
N ASP A 184 8.31 9.26 22.19
CA ASP A 184 8.42 7.81 22.19
C ASP A 184 8.25 7.16 20.80
N THR A 185 7.67 7.85 19.80
CA THR A 185 7.15 7.18 18.61
C THR A 185 7.61 7.74 17.26
N GLY A 186 7.88 9.04 17.16
CA GLY A 186 8.44 9.66 15.95
C GLY A 186 9.94 9.66 15.91
N VAL A 187 10.57 8.48 15.79
CA VAL A 187 12.03 8.39 15.86
C VAL A 187 12.64 8.88 14.55
N LEU A 188 13.02 10.15 14.53
CA LEU A 188 13.85 10.73 13.48
C LEU A 188 15.31 10.33 13.72
N LEU A 189 15.89 9.59 12.78
CA LEU A 189 17.33 9.30 12.74
C LEU A 189 17.99 10.25 11.74
N ASN A 190 18.67 11.28 12.25
CA ASN A 190 19.27 12.34 11.44
C ASN A 190 18.27 13.02 10.47
N GLY A 191 17.03 13.21 10.92
CA GLY A 191 15.96 13.83 10.13
C GLY A 191 15.29 12.89 9.12
N VAL A 192 15.55 11.58 9.22
CA VAL A 192 14.87 10.52 8.45
C VAL A 192 13.90 9.79 9.38
N VAL A 193 12.65 9.61 8.96
CA VAL A 193 11.67 8.81 9.72
C VAL A 193 12.11 7.35 9.71
N ALA A 194 12.28 6.74 10.89
CA ALA A 194 12.59 5.33 11.01
C ALA A 194 11.33 4.49 11.16
N GLU A 195 11.11 3.56 10.23
CA GLU A 195 9.99 2.63 10.25
C GLU A 195 10.51 1.25 10.63
N VAL A 196 10.01 0.68 11.74
CA VAL A 196 10.42 -0.66 12.19
C VAL A 196 9.34 -1.67 11.86
N THR A 197 9.71 -2.68 11.08
CA THR A 197 8.88 -3.86 10.82
C THR A 197 9.54 -5.08 11.44
N ILE A 198 8.88 -5.68 12.42
CA ILE A 198 9.29 -6.97 13.00
C ILE A 198 8.65 -8.10 12.22
N LEU A 199 9.46 -9.05 11.76
CA LEU A 199 9.08 -10.12 10.85
C LEU A 199 9.37 -11.49 11.46
N ALA A 200 8.35 -12.35 11.51
CA ALA A 200 8.50 -13.75 11.92
C ALA A 200 9.20 -14.61 10.86
N THR A 201 9.25 -14.14 9.60
CA THR A 201 9.74 -14.92 8.46
C THR A 201 10.56 -14.07 7.51
N LYS A 202 11.51 -14.70 6.81
CA LYS A 202 12.30 -14.09 5.74
C LYS A 202 12.09 -14.83 4.40
N PRO A 203 10.88 -14.75 3.82
CA PRO A 203 10.59 -15.38 2.54
C PRO A 203 11.40 -14.73 1.39
N PRO A 204 11.56 -15.39 0.23
CA PRO A 204 12.35 -14.87 -0.89
C PRO A 204 11.93 -13.47 -1.38
N ASN A 205 10.68 -13.07 -1.21
CA ASN A 205 10.20 -11.73 -1.56
C ASN A 205 10.60 -10.63 -0.55
N GLN A 206 11.29 -11.00 0.54
CA GLN A 206 12.01 -10.08 1.45
C GLN A 206 13.48 -9.92 1.03
N MET A 207 13.90 -10.56 -0.05
CA MET A 207 15.19 -10.26 -0.66
C MET A 207 15.06 -8.98 -1.49
N PRO A 208 16.13 -8.16 -1.55
CA PRO A 208 16.14 -6.95 -2.35
C PRO A 208 15.79 -7.24 -3.82
N VAL A 209 15.07 -6.30 -4.42
CA VAL A 209 14.82 -6.26 -5.87
C VAL A 209 15.94 -5.48 -6.57
N ASN A 210 16.10 -5.69 -7.88
CA ASN A 210 17.08 -4.97 -8.68
C ASN A 210 17.04 -3.46 -8.42
N GLY A 211 18.21 -2.87 -8.12
CA GLY A 211 18.37 -1.44 -7.84
C GLY A 211 18.38 -1.07 -6.36
N THR A 212 17.73 -1.88 -5.52
CA THR A 212 17.68 -1.66 -4.08
C THR A 212 18.75 -2.49 -3.39
N GLY A 213 19.52 -1.87 -2.51
CA GLY A 213 20.46 -2.56 -1.65
C GLY A 213 19.77 -3.24 -0.47
N LEU A 214 20.54 -4.06 0.23
CA LEU A 214 20.19 -4.66 1.51
C LEU A 214 21.38 -4.45 2.43
N TYR A 215 21.23 -3.59 3.43
CA TYR A 215 22.27 -3.33 4.43
C TYR A 215 21.95 -4.07 5.71
N SER A 216 22.91 -4.78 6.29
CA SER A 216 22.76 -5.43 7.58
C SER A 216 23.28 -4.51 8.67
N PHE A 217 22.37 -4.00 9.50
CA PHE A 217 22.76 -3.28 10.72
C PHE A 217 23.54 -4.22 11.64
N THR A 218 23.12 -5.48 11.78
CA THR A 218 23.77 -6.46 12.66
C THR A 218 25.26 -6.64 12.33
N THR A 219 25.61 -6.78 11.05
CA THR A 219 26.99 -7.04 10.61
C THR A 219 27.72 -5.79 10.12
N ASP A 220 27.06 -4.64 10.12
CA ASP A 220 27.63 -3.36 9.65
C ASP A 220 28.15 -3.42 8.20
N SER A 221 27.39 -4.08 7.33
CA SER A 221 27.83 -4.34 5.96
C SER A 221 26.67 -4.48 4.97
N TRP A 222 26.95 -4.18 3.70
CA TRP A 222 26.05 -4.53 2.61
C TRP A 222 25.97 -6.05 2.46
N VAL A 223 24.75 -6.58 2.56
CA VAL A 223 24.43 -7.94 2.10
C VAL A 223 24.31 -7.92 0.57
N MET A 224 23.73 -6.84 0.04
CA MET A 224 23.67 -6.53 -1.39
C MET A 224 23.81 -5.02 -1.56
N GLU A 225 24.78 -4.57 -2.35
CA GLU A 225 24.94 -3.15 -2.64
C GLU A 225 23.85 -2.65 -3.61
N PRO A 226 23.37 -1.40 -3.47
CA PRO A 226 22.48 -0.82 -4.44
C PRO A 226 23.17 -0.61 -5.77
N THR A 227 22.38 -0.70 -6.84
CA THR A 227 22.87 -0.49 -8.20
C THR A 227 22.06 0.59 -8.87
N GLU A 228 22.71 1.43 -9.66
CA GLU A 228 21.99 2.43 -10.44
C GLU A 228 21.08 1.74 -11.48
N GLN A 229 19.80 2.11 -11.48
CA GLN A 229 18.83 1.59 -12.43
C GLN A 229 18.71 2.53 -13.63
N PRO A 230 18.50 1.99 -14.84
CA PRO A 230 18.17 2.82 -16.00
C PRO A 230 16.82 3.53 -15.78
N ASP A 231 16.71 4.72 -16.36
CA ASP A 231 15.45 5.47 -16.36
C ASP A 231 14.45 4.82 -17.32
N ASN A 232 13.51 4.05 -16.75
CA ASN A 232 12.43 3.38 -17.48
C ASN A 232 11.10 4.10 -17.29
N TRP A 233 11.12 5.44 -17.35
CA TRP A 233 9.96 6.28 -17.07
C TRP A 233 9.74 7.35 -18.13
N ASP A 234 8.48 7.77 -18.25
CA ASP A 234 8.07 8.93 -19.05
C ASP A 234 7.27 9.91 -18.17
N ARG A 235 7.74 11.17 -18.06
CA ARG A 235 7.11 12.19 -17.20
C ARG A 235 5.67 12.52 -17.62
N ALA A 236 5.38 12.54 -18.92
CA ALA A 236 4.04 12.85 -19.40
C ALA A 236 3.09 11.68 -19.08
N GLU A 237 3.57 10.45 -19.20
CA GLU A 237 2.84 9.25 -18.82
C GLU A 237 2.61 9.18 -17.29
N ILE A 238 3.62 9.49 -16.47
CA ILE A 238 3.46 9.61 -15.01
C ILE A 238 2.38 10.64 -14.68
N LEU A 239 2.48 11.86 -15.25
CA LEU A 239 1.52 12.93 -14.99
C LEU A 239 0.09 12.53 -15.39
N GLY A 240 -0.07 11.91 -16.56
CA GLY A 240 -1.37 11.41 -17.02
C GLY A 240 -1.97 10.36 -16.08
N ASN A 241 -1.17 9.37 -15.69
CA ASN A 241 -1.61 8.31 -14.78
C ASN A 241 -1.95 8.84 -13.37
N VAL A 242 -1.13 9.74 -12.83
CA VAL A 242 -1.38 10.39 -11.54
C VAL A 242 -2.69 11.17 -11.58
N THR A 243 -2.88 12.01 -12.61
CA THR A 243 -4.10 12.81 -12.77
C THR A 243 -5.33 11.91 -12.81
N GLN A 244 -5.27 10.83 -13.60
CA GLN A 244 -6.36 9.85 -13.66
C GLN A 244 -6.70 9.25 -12.28
N PHE A 245 -5.70 8.80 -11.51
CA PHE A 245 -5.96 8.21 -10.19
C PHE A 245 -6.48 9.23 -9.17
N VAL A 246 -6.01 10.48 -9.26
CA VAL A 246 -6.52 11.60 -8.45
C VAL A 246 -8.00 11.87 -8.76
N ASP A 247 -8.36 11.95 -10.04
CA ASP A 247 -9.75 12.16 -10.47
C ASP A 247 -10.66 11.03 -10.00
N GLU A 248 -10.22 9.78 -10.16
CA GLU A 248 -10.96 8.60 -9.70
C GLU A 248 -11.13 8.57 -8.17
N TYR A 249 -10.09 8.92 -7.41
CA TYR A 249 -10.16 9.03 -5.95
C TYR A 249 -11.14 10.11 -5.50
N ASN A 250 -11.01 11.33 -6.03
CA ASN A 250 -11.85 12.46 -5.67
C ASN A 250 -13.33 12.21 -6.03
N ALA A 251 -13.59 11.57 -7.18
CA ALA A 251 -14.94 11.16 -7.56
C ALA A 251 -15.52 10.13 -6.58
N LEU A 252 -14.74 9.10 -6.22
CA LEU A 252 -15.18 8.07 -5.27
C LEU A 252 -15.47 8.65 -3.88
N LEU A 253 -14.66 9.61 -3.43
CA LEU A 253 -14.84 10.32 -2.16
C LEU A 253 -16.10 11.18 -2.17
N CYS A 254 -16.35 11.93 -3.24
CA CYS A 254 -17.57 12.73 -3.40
C CYS A 254 -18.83 11.85 -3.38
N GLU A 255 -18.81 10.71 -4.07
CA GLU A 255 -19.93 9.75 -4.04
C GLU A 255 -20.18 9.22 -2.62
N TYR A 256 -19.12 8.90 -1.88
CA TYR A 256 -19.20 8.44 -0.49
C TYR A 256 -19.77 9.52 0.45
N GLU A 257 -19.23 10.74 0.40
CA GLU A 257 -19.70 11.85 1.25
C GLU A 257 -21.14 12.26 0.91
N THR A 258 -21.52 12.22 -0.37
CA THR A 258 -22.92 12.44 -0.79
C THR A 258 -23.84 11.38 -0.19
N ALA A 259 -23.48 10.10 -0.27
CA ALA A 259 -24.26 9.02 0.32
C ALA A 259 -24.33 9.12 1.85
N LYS A 260 -23.23 9.50 2.51
CA LYS A 260 -23.14 9.73 3.95
C LYS A 260 -24.00 10.91 4.41
N ALA A 261 -24.03 12.01 3.67
CA ALA A 261 -24.87 13.17 3.98
C ALA A 261 -26.37 12.86 3.94
N MET A 262 -26.81 11.94 3.07
CA MET A 262 -28.21 11.49 3.01
C MET A 262 -28.65 10.73 4.27
N VAL A 263 -27.71 10.15 5.02
CA VAL A 263 -27.97 9.33 6.20
C VAL A 263 -28.09 10.17 7.49
N LEU A 264 -27.46 11.35 7.55
CA LEU A 264 -27.12 11.98 8.84
C LEU A 264 -28.09 13.03 9.43
N PRO A 265 -29.17 13.52 8.77
CA PRO A 265 -30.13 14.35 9.54
C PRO A 265 -31.64 14.11 9.39
N ALA A 266 -32.17 13.44 8.35
CA ALA A 266 -33.64 13.52 8.11
C ALA A 266 -34.32 12.35 7.41
N ALA A 267 -33.59 11.39 6.84
CA ALA A 267 -34.19 10.24 6.17
C ALA A 267 -33.35 9.00 6.44
N PRO A 268 -33.74 8.12 7.38
CA PRO A 268 -33.05 6.85 7.57
C PRO A 268 -33.23 5.97 6.31
N GLY A 269 -32.35 6.15 5.33
CA GLY A 269 -32.04 5.21 4.27
C GLY A 269 -30.75 4.49 4.63
N ALA A 270 -30.60 3.23 4.22
CA ALA A 270 -29.29 2.59 4.32
C ALA A 270 -28.28 3.42 3.52
N LEU A 271 -27.04 3.54 4.01
CA LEU A 271 -25.93 4.10 3.25
C LEU A 271 -25.87 3.40 1.87
N ASP A 272 -26.31 4.08 0.82
CA ASP A 272 -26.36 3.55 -0.55
C ASP A 272 -25.02 3.77 -1.25
N PHE A 273 -23.97 3.28 -0.59
CA PHE A 273 -22.61 3.27 -1.11
C PHE A 273 -22.02 1.88 -0.91
N ASN A 274 -21.44 1.32 -1.98
CA ASN A 274 -20.74 0.04 -1.89
C ASN A 274 -19.32 0.26 -1.33
N CYS A 275 -19.13 -0.01 -0.04
CA CYS A 275 -17.84 0.13 0.63
C CYS A 275 -16.70 -0.65 -0.06
N SER A 276 -16.99 -1.75 -0.77
CA SER A 276 -15.95 -2.54 -1.46
C SER A 276 -15.25 -1.78 -2.59
N ARG A 277 -15.84 -0.67 -3.07
CA ARG A 277 -15.23 0.16 -4.13
C ARG A 277 -13.89 0.76 -3.70
N TRP A 278 -13.71 1.03 -2.40
CA TRP A 278 -12.44 1.48 -1.83
C TRP A 278 -11.35 0.40 -1.92
N ALA A 279 -11.70 -0.85 -1.60
CA ALA A 279 -10.81 -2.00 -1.79
C ALA A 279 -10.49 -2.23 -3.28
N ASP A 280 -11.48 -2.09 -4.17
CA ASP A 280 -11.28 -2.24 -5.61
C ASP A 280 -10.33 -1.17 -6.18
N PHE A 281 -10.47 0.09 -5.74
CA PHE A 281 -9.55 1.17 -6.08
C PHE A 281 -8.13 0.89 -5.59
N SER A 282 -7.98 0.48 -4.33
CA SER A 282 -6.69 0.08 -3.75
C SER A 282 -6.03 -1.07 -4.52
N LYS A 283 -6.82 -2.07 -4.90
CA LYS A 283 -6.37 -3.20 -5.72
C LYS A 283 -5.93 -2.76 -7.11
N LYS A 284 -6.63 -1.80 -7.72
CA LYS A 284 -6.25 -1.21 -9.02
C LYS A 284 -4.90 -0.51 -8.92
N LEU A 285 -4.67 0.33 -7.91
CA LEU A 285 -3.37 0.98 -7.67
C LEU A 285 -2.24 -0.02 -7.46
N LYS A 286 -2.45 -1.05 -6.63
CA LYS A 286 -1.45 -2.12 -6.40
C LYS A 286 -1.13 -2.89 -7.68
N LYS A 287 -2.16 -3.20 -8.49
CA LYS A 287 -1.97 -3.86 -9.79
C LYS A 287 -1.18 -2.97 -10.76
N TYR A 288 -1.50 -1.68 -10.83
CA TYR A 288 -0.79 -0.72 -11.66
C TYR A 288 0.69 -0.62 -11.26
N ARG A 289 1.00 -0.51 -9.96
CA ARG A 289 2.39 -0.57 -9.48
C ARG A 289 3.09 -1.86 -9.94
N GLY A 290 2.41 -3.00 -9.77
CA GLY A 290 2.90 -4.32 -10.15
C GLY A 290 3.36 -4.44 -11.61
N THR A 291 2.77 -3.70 -12.55
CA THR A 291 3.15 -3.78 -13.98
C THR A 291 4.60 -3.39 -14.24
N GLY A 292 5.20 -2.54 -13.40
CA GLY A 292 6.62 -2.16 -13.51
C GLY A 292 7.55 -3.28 -13.08
N PHE A 293 7.22 -3.96 -11.97
CA PHE A 293 7.98 -5.10 -11.46
C PHE A 293 7.83 -6.33 -12.33
N ASP A 294 6.61 -6.63 -12.79
CA ASP A 294 6.33 -7.76 -13.68
C ASP A 294 7.09 -7.65 -15.01
N ALA A 295 7.37 -6.42 -15.46
CA ALA A 295 8.17 -6.12 -16.63
C ALA A 295 9.68 -6.02 -16.35
N ASN A 296 10.13 -6.30 -15.12
CA ASN A 296 11.52 -6.17 -14.67
C ASN A 296 12.13 -4.78 -14.93
N LEU A 297 11.31 -3.72 -14.83
CA LEU A 297 11.76 -2.34 -15.04
C LEU A 297 12.31 -1.68 -13.76
N GLY A 298 12.22 -2.40 -12.63
CA GLY A 298 12.68 -1.93 -11.33
C GLY A 298 11.80 -0.83 -10.74
N SER A 299 12.35 -0.14 -9.74
CA SER A 299 11.68 0.95 -9.03
C SER A 299 11.66 2.28 -9.80
N ARG A 300 12.55 2.46 -10.81
CA ARG A 300 12.53 3.59 -11.77
C ARG A 300 11.61 3.37 -12.98
N SER A 301 10.48 2.67 -12.80
CA SER A 301 9.46 2.54 -13.85
C SER A 301 8.40 3.65 -13.78
N THR A 302 7.75 3.99 -14.90
CA THR A 302 6.60 4.92 -14.92
C THR A 302 5.59 4.57 -13.81
N SER A 303 5.20 3.30 -13.70
CA SER A 303 4.15 2.88 -12.75
C SER A 303 4.57 2.97 -11.29
N ASN A 304 5.84 2.66 -10.98
CA ASN A 304 6.35 2.77 -9.61
C ASN A 304 6.50 4.24 -9.19
N LEU A 305 6.97 5.12 -10.08
CA LEU A 305 7.13 6.54 -9.78
C LEU A 305 5.79 7.27 -9.68
N ALA A 306 4.81 6.93 -10.53
CA ALA A 306 3.44 7.43 -10.38
C ALA A 306 2.81 6.97 -9.05
N TYR A 307 2.95 5.70 -8.68
CA TYR A 307 2.47 5.19 -7.38
C TYR A 307 3.15 5.89 -6.21
N ARG A 308 4.47 6.11 -6.27
CA ARG A 308 5.23 6.84 -5.25
C ARG A 308 4.77 8.29 -5.11
N LEU A 309 4.49 8.97 -6.22
CA LEU A 309 3.97 10.34 -6.20
C LEU A 309 2.58 10.39 -5.56
N LEU A 310 1.69 9.44 -5.88
CA LEU A 310 0.34 9.36 -5.28
C LEU A 310 0.34 9.18 -3.75
N ARG A 311 1.42 8.65 -3.16
CA ARG A 311 1.60 8.60 -1.69
C ARG A 311 2.00 9.95 -1.07
N ARG A 312 2.50 10.88 -1.88
CA ARG A 312 3.29 12.05 -1.43
C ARG A 312 2.72 13.40 -1.84
N ILE A 313 1.54 13.39 -2.46
CA ILE A 313 0.74 14.59 -2.63
C ILE A 313 -0.04 14.88 -1.34
N SER A 314 -0.84 15.94 -1.35
CA SER A 314 -1.59 16.46 -0.20
C SER A 314 -2.41 15.39 0.52
N VAL A 315 -2.88 14.38 -0.21
CA VAL A 315 -3.53 13.20 0.33
C VAL A 315 -2.75 11.97 -0.12
N ASN A 316 -2.48 11.04 0.80
CA ASN A 316 -1.93 9.75 0.45
C ASN A 316 -3.02 8.90 -0.25
N VAL A 317 -3.16 9.06 -1.57
CA VAL A 317 -4.20 8.42 -2.39
C VAL A 317 -4.09 6.89 -2.37
N VAL A 318 -2.94 6.36 -1.98
CA VAL A 318 -2.69 4.92 -1.90
C VAL A 318 -3.27 4.32 -0.61
N ASP A 319 -3.08 4.97 0.53
CA ASP A 319 -3.42 4.40 1.84
C ASP A 319 -4.77 4.91 2.38
N GLN A 320 -5.14 6.15 2.04
CA GLN A 320 -6.41 6.77 2.46
C GLN A 320 -7.67 5.97 2.07
N PRO A 321 -7.75 5.28 0.91
CA PRO A 321 -8.88 4.39 0.60
C PRO A 321 -9.17 3.34 1.67
N GLY A 322 -8.16 2.78 2.35
CA GLY A 322 -8.36 1.80 3.42
C GLY A 322 -9.05 2.41 4.65
N VAL A 323 -8.69 3.66 4.98
CA VAL A 323 -9.36 4.43 6.04
C VAL A 323 -10.83 4.65 5.69
N TRP A 324 -11.12 5.04 4.45
CA TRP A 324 -12.49 5.25 3.98
C TRP A 324 -13.32 3.97 3.93
N GLU A 325 -12.72 2.86 3.52
CA GLU A 325 -13.38 1.55 3.57
C GLU A 325 -13.85 1.24 4.99
N GLN A 326 -12.95 1.36 5.97
CA GLN A 326 -13.27 1.06 7.37
C GLN A 326 -14.33 2.02 7.94
N GLN A 327 -14.23 3.31 7.64
CA GLN A 327 -15.25 4.29 8.03
C GLN A 327 -16.62 3.97 7.41
N CYS A 328 -16.66 3.58 6.13
CA CYS A 328 -17.87 3.17 5.45
C CYS A 328 -18.51 1.93 6.10
N ILE A 329 -17.71 0.91 6.41
CA ILE A 329 -18.17 -0.32 7.10
C ILE A 329 -18.72 0.03 8.49
N ASN A 330 -17.99 0.82 9.27
CA ASN A 330 -18.39 1.23 10.62
C ASN A 330 -19.70 2.04 10.59
N LEU A 331 -19.80 3.00 9.68
CA LEU A 331 -21.02 3.78 9.50
C LEU A 331 -22.19 2.85 9.18
N LYS A 332 -22.04 1.96 8.20
CA LYS A 332 -23.09 1.01 7.82
C LYS A 332 -23.51 0.09 8.97
N ALA A 333 -22.56 -0.39 9.78
CA ALA A 333 -22.82 -1.22 10.94
C ALA A 333 -23.51 -0.46 12.09
N SER A 334 -23.29 0.85 12.21
CA SER A 334 -23.92 1.71 13.21
C SER A 334 -25.38 2.07 12.89
N LEU A 335 -25.81 1.90 11.64
CA LEU A 335 -27.17 2.23 11.25
C LEU A 335 -28.17 1.22 11.82
N PRO A 336 -29.30 1.69 12.37
CA PRO A 336 -30.31 0.79 12.91
C PRO A 336 -30.79 -0.16 11.82
N ASN A 337 -30.66 -1.46 12.08
CA ASN A 337 -31.26 -2.50 11.25
C ASN A 337 -32.78 -2.31 11.32
N LYS A 338 -33.38 -1.63 10.32
CA LYS A 338 -34.85 -1.56 10.17
C LYS A 338 -35.52 -2.95 10.12
N LEU A 339 -34.73 -4.02 9.91
CA LEU A 339 -35.16 -5.42 9.98
C LEU A 339 -35.29 -6.01 11.39
N LEU A 340 -34.79 -5.34 12.44
CA LEU A 340 -34.99 -5.79 13.84
C LEU A 340 -36.15 -5.07 14.53
N ASP A 341 -36.47 -3.84 14.14
CA ASP A 341 -37.56 -3.06 14.76
C ASP A 341 -38.93 -3.23 14.06
N ALA A 342 -38.96 -3.80 12.86
CA ALA A 342 -40.20 -4.15 12.17
C ALA A 342 -40.76 -5.52 12.64
N GLY A 343 -41.01 -5.65 13.95
CA GLY A 343 -42.09 -6.54 14.43
C GLY A 343 -41.81 -8.04 14.58
N THR A 344 -40.65 -8.47 15.06
CA THR A 344 -40.57 -9.76 15.78
C THR A 344 -41.00 -9.58 17.22
N THR A 345 -42.31 -9.39 17.45
CA THR A 345 -42.88 -9.91 18.69
C THR A 345 -42.58 -11.40 18.71
N PHE A 346 -41.70 -11.83 19.63
CA PHE A 346 -41.56 -13.24 19.99
C PHE A 346 -42.89 -13.69 20.63
N SER A 347 -43.87 -14.00 19.80
CA SER A 347 -44.98 -14.86 20.20
C SER A 347 -44.42 -16.27 20.22
N SER A 348 -44.36 -16.87 21.41
CA SER A 348 -44.07 -18.28 21.60
C SER A 348 -45.13 -19.13 20.89
N ALA A 349 -44.94 -19.40 19.60
CA ALA A 349 -45.70 -20.39 18.87
C ALA A 349 -45.12 -21.79 19.20
N PRO A 350 -45.97 -22.82 19.41
CA PRO A 350 -45.51 -24.15 19.75
C PRO A 350 -44.75 -24.80 18.58
N ALA A 351 -43.80 -25.66 18.94
CA ALA A 351 -42.90 -26.35 18.03
C ALA A 351 -43.63 -27.03 16.86
N PRO A 352 -43.20 -26.81 15.60
CA PRO A 352 -43.75 -27.53 14.47
C PRO A 352 -43.20 -28.97 14.44
N THR A 353 -44.13 -29.91 14.33
CA THR A 353 -43.92 -31.31 13.96
C THR A 353 -43.21 -31.47 12.63
N ALA A 354 -42.41 -32.53 12.53
CA ALA A 354 -41.47 -32.82 11.45
C ALA A 354 -42.08 -33.21 10.09
N ALA A 355 -41.23 -32.98 9.06
CA ALA A 355 -41.10 -33.63 7.74
C ALA A 355 -42.08 -33.22 6.61
N PRO A 356 -41.73 -33.39 5.30
CA PRO A 356 -40.60 -34.10 4.70
C PRO A 356 -39.77 -33.32 3.65
N ALA A 357 -38.79 -34.02 3.08
CA ALA A 357 -37.77 -33.59 2.14
C ALA A 357 -38.26 -33.30 0.70
N SER A 358 -37.34 -32.69 -0.07
CA SER A 358 -37.22 -32.57 -1.53
C SER A 358 -37.64 -31.25 -2.18
N ALA A 359 -36.66 -30.55 -2.78
CA ALA A 359 -36.63 -30.17 -4.20
C ALA A 359 -35.34 -29.38 -4.49
N ALA A 360 -34.49 -29.95 -5.33
CA ALA A 360 -33.29 -29.32 -5.87
C ALA A 360 -33.65 -28.14 -6.78
N TRP A 361 -32.88 -27.06 -6.71
CA TRP A 361 -32.85 -26.01 -7.73
C TRP A 361 -31.44 -25.92 -8.30
N THR A 362 -31.32 -26.29 -9.58
CA THR A 362 -30.16 -26.17 -10.42
C THR A 362 -30.47 -25.16 -11.53
N SER A 363 -29.67 -24.09 -11.65
CA SER A 363 -29.41 -23.43 -12.94
C SER A 363 -28.28 -22.40 -12.79
N GLY A 364 -27.05 -22.88 -13.01
CA GLY A 364 -25.92 -22.04 -13.42
C GLY A 364 -25.90 -21.93 -14.95
N LEU A 365 -25.72 -20.72 -15.47
CA LEU A 365 -25.28 -20.48 -16.84
C LEU A 365 -23.81 -20.92 -16.95
N SER A 366 -23.50 -21.82 -17.89
CA SER A 366 -22.15 -22.37 -18.04
C SER A 366 -21.27 -21.46 -18.91
N ALA A 367 -19.98 -21.44 -18.58
CA ALA A 367 -18.90 -20.75 -19.30
C ALA A 367 -18.75 -21.15 -20.79
N VAL A 368 -19.48 -22.17 -21.25
CA VAL A 368 -19.47 -22.66 -22.64
C VAL A 368 -20.18 -21.68 -23.58
N ALA A 369 -21.17 -20.92 -23.09
CA ALA A 369 -21.88 -19.93 -23.91
C ALA A 369 -20.99 -18.71 -24.26
N LEU A 370 -20.02 -18.36 -23.42
CA LEU A 370 -19.12 -17.24 -23.64
C LEU A 370 -17.99 -17.59 -24.62
N ALA A 371 -17.53 -18.85 -24.62
CA ALA A 371 -16.50 -19.34 -25.54
C ALA A 371 -17.02 -19.46 -26.99
N ALA A 372 -18.30 -19.80 -27.19
CA ALA A 372 -18.91 -19.89 -28.51
C ALA A 372 -19.09 -18.51 -29.18
N ALA A 373 -19.32 -17.45 -28.41
CA ALA A 373 -19.42 -16.09 -28.93
C ALA A 373 -18.06 -15.52 -29.38
N LEU A 374 -16.97 -15.86 -28.69
CA LEU A 374 -15.62 -15.42 -29.06
C LEU A 374 -15.09 -16.12 -30.33
N ALA A 375 -15.41 -17.39 -30.53
CA ALA A 375 -14.97 -18.15 -31.70
C ALA A 375 -15.62 -17.66 -33.01
N MET A 376 -16.86 -17.18 -32.97
CA MET A 376 -17.53 -16.65 -34.17
C MET A 376 -17.04 -15.26 -34.58
N ALA A 377 -16.51 -14.46 -33.66
CA ALA A 377 -15.91 -13.16 -33.97
C ALA A 377 -14.53 -13.29 -34.66
N LEU A 378 -13.79 -14.36 -34.36
CA LEU A 378 -12.47 -14.64 -34.96
C LEU A 378 -12.53 -15.30 -36.34
N LEU A 379 -13.68 -15.82 -36.76
CA LEU A 379 -13.89 -16.42 -38.08
C LEU A 379 -14.45 -15.42 -39.12
N ALA A 380 -14.79 -14.21 -38.68
CA ALA A 380 -15.35 -13.14 -39.53
C ALA A 380 -14.33 -12.01 -39.84
N ALA A 381 -13.07 -12.20 -39.45
CA ALA A 381 -11.92 -11.36 -39.80
C ALA A 381 -10.88 -12.22 -40.54
#